data_AF-A0A8D3DFJ9-F1
#
_entry.id   AF-A0A8D3DFJ9-F1
#
_cell.length_a   1.000
_cell.length_b   1.000
_cell.length_c   1.000
_cell.angle_alpha   90.00
_cell.angle_beta   90.00
_cell.angle_gamma   90.00
#
_symmetry.space_group_name_H-M   'P 1'
#
loop_
_entity.id
_entity.type
_entity.pdbx_description
1 polymer ?
#
loop_
_entity_poly.entity_id
_entity_poly.type
_entity_poly.pdbx_seq_one_letter_code
_entity_poly.pdbx_strand_id
1 'polypeptide(L)'
;MEGWPTVAWVLLVTNIADWLKTVQTRDFTMKDIVLLHPSTTPHPGSFKCFTCRDAADNYECNRWAPDVYCPRDTRYCYTLHMMDDRGDSVSVSKRCATLDDCLFAGCAHVTFDGHQVCSSCCEGNICNVLVPRNESGAVFSSTSPLASSSRRHDPAALSYILIILLIVSMTHSCVLYSIMKL
;
A
#
# COMPACT_ATOMS: atom_id res chain seq x y z
N MET A 1 -1.25 -62.07 -5.25
CA MET A 1 -1.77 -61.19 -4.18
C MET A 1 -0.63 -60.24 -3.81
N GLU A 2 -0.34 -59.23 -4.65
CA GLU A 2 0.87 -58.39 -4.52
C GLU A 2 0.62 -56.88 -4.81
N GLY A 3 -0.62 -56.40 -4.63
CA GLY A 3 -0.94 -54.97 -4.83
C GLY A 3 -0.90 -54.14 -3.54
N TRP A 4 -0.98 -54.78 -2.38
CA TRP A 4 -1.11 -54.12 -1.09
C TRP A 4 0.13 -53.31 -0.65
N PRO A 5 1.38 -53.79 -0.80
CA PRO A 5 2.54 -53.04 -0.32
C PRO A 5 2.79 -51.76 -1.13
N THR A 6 2.53 -51.78 -2.44
CA THR A 6 2.72 -50.62 -3.32
C THR A 6 1.71 -49.51 -3.02
N VAL A 7 0.43 -49.87 -2.77
CA VAL A 7 -0.60 -48.90 -2.41
C VAL A 7 -0.31 -48.27 -1.05
N ALA A 8 0.14 -49.07 -0.07
CA ALA A 8 0.52 -48.56 1.26
C ALA A 8 1.72 -47.58 1.17
N TRP A 9 2.71 -47.89 0.34
CA TRP A 9 3.86 -47.00 0.11
C TRP A 9 3.47 -45.69 -0.56
N VAL A 10 2.62 -45.73 -1.58
CA VAL A 10 2.13 -44.51 -2.25
C VAL A 10 1.34 -43.65 -1.26
N LEU A 11 0.47 -44.24 -0.45
CA LEU A 11 -0.28 -43.52 0.58
C LEU A 11 0.64 -42.88 1.62
N LEU A 12 1.67 -43.58 2.07
CA LEU A 12 2.66 -43.05 3.01
C LEU A 12 3.42 -41.86 2.42
N VAL A 13 3.89 -41.97 1.17
CA VAL A 13 4.64 -40.90 0.49
C VAL A 13 3.76 -39.67 0.23
N THR A 14 2.50 -39.87 -0.17
CA THR A 14 1.56 -38.74 -0.35
C THR A 14 1.26 -38.02 0.96
N ASN A 15 1.09 -38.76 2.07
CA ASN A 15 0.89 -38.16 3.39
C ASN A 15 2.10 -37.33 3.84
N ILE A 16 3.32 -37.86 3.65
CA ILE A 16 4.55 -37.15 3.99
C ILE A 16 4.71 -35.88 3.14
N ALA A 17 4.39 -35.94 1.85
CA ALA A 17 4.45 -34.78 0.96
C ALA A 17 3.45 -33.68 1.36
N ASP A 18 2.24 -34.07 1.75
CA ASP A 18 1.21 -33.13 2.22
C ASP A 18 1.58 -32.50 3.58
N TRP A 19 2.26 -33.28 4.43
CA TRP A 19 2.79 -32.80 5.70
C TRP A 19 3.97 -31.82 5.51
N LEU A 20 4.85 -32.08 4.55
CA LEU A 20 5.92 -31.15 4.17
C LEU A 20 5.37 -29.82 3.65
N LYS A 21 4.30 -29.85 2.83
CA LYS A 21 3.63 -28.62 2.35
C LYS A 21 3.00 -27.80 3.48
N THR A 22 2.42 -28.45 4.48
CA THR A 22 1.79 -27.77 5.63
C THR A 22 2.81 -27.21 6.62
N VAL A 23 3.96 -27.85 6.79
CA VAL A 23 5.04 -27.34 7.66
C VAL A 23 5.71 -26.10 7.04
N GLN A 24 5.75 -26.01 5.72
CA GLN A 24 6.39 -24.90 5.02
C GLN A 24 5.53 -23.62 4.97
N THR A 25 4.21 -23.72 5.19
CA THR A 25 3.24 -22.62 5.02
C THR A 25 2.57 -22.17 6.32
N ARG A 26 3.25 -22.23 7.47
CA ARG A 26 2.67 -21.63 8.68
C ARG A 26 2.82 -20.11 8.63
N ASP A 27 1.70 -19.42 8.48
CA ASP A 27 1.64 -17.96 8.56
C ASP A 27 2.16 -17.46 9.92
N PHE A 28 2.95 -16.39 9.89
CA PHE A 28 3.44 -15.73 11.11
C PHE A 28 2.26 -15.21 11.92
N THR A 29 2.12 -15.66 13.17
CA THR A 29 1.08 -15.13 14.04
C THR A 29 1.49 -13.78 14.63
N MET A 30 0.53 -12.94 15.03
CA MET A 30 0.80 -11.64 15.65
C MET A 30 1.75 -11.74 16.86
N LYS A 31 1.70 -12.85 17.60
CA LYS A 31 2.59 -13.11 18.74
C LYS A 31 4.03 -13.33 18.31
N ASP A 32 4.24 -14.04 17.20
CA ASP A 32 5.58 -14.26 16.62
C ASP A 32 6.17 -12.92 16.16
N ILE A 33 5.34 -12.03 15.59
CA ILE A 33 5.77 -10.71 15.13
C ILE A 33 6.19 -9.81 16.30
N VAL A 34 5.39 -9.74 17.37
CA VAL A 34 5.69 -8.90 18.55
C VAL A 34 6.95 -9.39 19.27
N LEU A 35 7.14 -10.71 19.37
CA LEU A 35 8.30 -11.30 20.02
C LEU A 35 9.60 -11.05 19.24
N LEU A 36 9.55 -11.22 17.91
CA LEU A 36 10.72 -11.06 17.04
C LEU A 36 11.04 -9.60 16.74
N HIS A 37 10.03 -8.74 16.74
CA HIS A 37 10.16 -7.33 16.37
C HIS A 37 9.50 -6.42 17.40
N PRO A 38 10.12 -6.29 18.59
CA PRO A 38 9.62 -5.40 19.61
C PRO A 38 9.54 -3.96 19.06
N SER A 39 8.47 -3.24 19.42
CA SER A 39 8.26 -1.84 19.03
C SER A 39 9.25 -0.86 19.66
N THR A 40 10.29 -1.34 20.35
CA THR A 40 11.40 -0.55 20.86
C THR A 40 12.31 -0.18 19.69
N THR A 41 12.28 1.10 19.33
CA THR A 41 13.00 1.62 18.17
C THR A 41 14.30 2.30 18.65
N PRO A 42 15.44 2.16 17.95
CA PRO A 42 16.72 2.72 18.37
C PRO A 42 16.68 4.24 18.48
N HIS A 43 15.82 4.87 17.66
CA HIS A 43 15.59 6.30 17.65
C HIS A 43 14.08 6.62 17.54
N PRO A 44 13.61 7.74 18.13
CA PRO A 44 12.23 8.17 17.99
C PRO A 44 11.81 8.26 16.52
N GLY A 45 10.67 7.66 16.18
CA GLY A 45 10.12 7.66 14.82
C GLY A 45 10.76 6.67 13.84
N SER A 46 11.79 5.92 14.24
CA SER A 46 12.27 4.81 13.41
C SER A 46 11.28 3.65 13.42
N PHE A 47 11.14 2.94 12.30
CA PHE A 47 10.24 1.81 12.12
C PHE A 47 10.85 0.83 11.11
N LYS A 48 10.34 -0.39 11.06
CA LYS A 48 10.71 -1.41 10.08
C LYS A 48 9.50 -1.78 9.22
N CYS A 49 9.76 -2.31 8.04
CA CYS A 49 8.77 -2.97 7.19
C CYS A 49 9.37 -4.30 6.72
N PHE A 50 8.52 -5.25 6.34
CA PHE A 50 9.00 -6.30 5.45
C PHE A 50 9.42 -5.66 4.12
N THR A 51 10.60 -6.03 3.62
CA THR A 51 11.12 -5.53 2.35
C THR A 51 11.61 -6.69 1.48
N CYS A 52 11.14 -6.73 0.23
CA CYS A 52 11.47 -7.76 -0.74
C CYS A 52 11.13 -7.24 -2.15
N ARG A 53 11.73 -7.84 -3.16
CA ARG A 53 11.47 -7.51 -4.56
C ARG A 53 11.13 -8.78 -5.31
N ASP A 54 9.95 -8.77 -5.92
CA ASP A 54 9.46 -9.80 -6.84
C ASP A 54 9.59 -11.22 -6.27
N ALA A 55 9.33 -11.38 -4.96
CA ALA A 55 9.30 -12.69 -4.31
C ALA A 55 8.13 -13.52 -4.84
N ALA A 56 8.25 -14.85 -4.87
CA ALA A 56 7.22 -15.72 -5.44
C ALA A 56 5.88 -15.60 -4.68
N ASP A 57 5.95 -15.43 -3.36
CA ASP A 57 4.78 -15.27 -2.52
C ASP A 57 5.08 -14.46 -1.23
N ASN A 58 4.04 -14.27 -0.42
CA ASN A 58 4.13 -13.54 0.84
C ASN A 58 5.05 -14.22 1.86
N TYR A 59 5.09 -15.55 1.85
CA TYR A 59 5.90 -16.32 2.80
C TYR A 59 7.38 -16.13 2.51
N GLU A 60 7.79 -16.31 1.26
CA GLU A 60 9.17 -16.14 0.81
C GLU A 60 9.65 -14.70 1.09
N CYS A 61 8.81 -13.71 0.78
CA CYS A 61 9.08 -12.30 1.06
C CYS A 61 9.35 -12.06 2.56
N ASN A 62 8.46 -12.51 3.44
CA ASN A 62 8.59 -12.28 4.88
C ASN A 62 9.74 -13.08 5.50
N ARG A 63 10.01 -14.30 4.98
CA ARG A 63 11.02 -15.21 5.51
C ARG A 63 12.45 -14.69 5.32
N TRP A 64 12.71 -14.01 4.20
CA TRP A 64 14.04 -13.56 3.81
C TRP A 64 14.21 -12.04 3.88
N ALA A 65 13.19 -11.32 4.36
CA ALA A 65 13.28 -9.87 4.52
C ALA A 65 14.44 -9.50 5.46
N PRO A 66 15.25 -8.48 5.10
CA PRO A 66 16.33 -8.01 5.96
C PRO A 66 15.77 -7.31 7.21
N ASP A 67 16.39 -7.56 8.36
CA ASP A 67 16.00 -6.92 9.62
C ASP A 67 16.64 -5.52 9.77
N VAL A 68 16.23 -4.58 8.92
CA VAL A 68 16.78 -3.22 8.86
C VAL A 68 15.69 -2.16 9.04
N TYR A 69 16.07 -1.01 9.59
CA TYR A 69 15.16 0.14 9.74
C TYR A 69 14.94 0.87 8.42
N CYS A 70 13.74 1.43 8.27
CA CYS A 70 13.38 2.23 7.11
C CYS A 70 14.13 3.57 7.06
N PRO A 71 14.37 4.11 5.85
CA PRO A 71 14.94 5.45 5.66
C PRO A 71 14.11 6.56 6.31
N ARG A 72 14.76 7.67 6.71
CA ARG A 72 14.13 8.75 7.50
C ARG A 72 13.04 9.54 6.76
N ASP A 73 13.07 9.52 5.44
CA ASP A 73 12.12 10.18 4.54
C ASP A 73 10.86 9.33 4.29
N THR A 74 10.83 8.10 4.80
CA THR A 74 9.68 7.19 4.69
C THR A 74 8.85 7.18 5.99
N ARG A 75 7.57 6.83 5.88
CA ARG A 75 6.65 6.70 7.04
C ARG A 75 5.74 5.47 6.96
N TYR A 76 5.62 4.87 5.78
CA TYR A 76 4.66 3.81 5.51
C TYR A 76 5.37 2.55 5.04
N CYS A 77 4.69 1.43 5.19
CA CYS A 77 5.06 0.19 4.53
C CYS A 77 4.13 -0.01 3.33
N TYR A 78 4.71 -0.18 2.14
CA TYR A 78 4.01 -0.45 0.90
C TYR A 78 4.11 -1.94 0.55
N THR A 79 3.02 -2.49 0.03
CA THR A 79 2.94 -3.84 -0.51
C THR A 79 2.28 -3.81 -1.87
N LEU A 80 2.91 -4.46 -2.85
CA LEU A 80 2.37 -4.78 -4.17
C LEU A 80 2.27 -6.29 -4.31
N HIS A 81 1.12 -6.77 -4.75
CA HIS A 81 0.85 -8.18 -4.94
C HIS A 81 0.22 -8.40 -6.30
N MET A 82 0.89 -9.20 -7.12
CA MET A 82 0.38 -9.67 -8.40
C MET A 82 -0.11 -11.10 -8.25
N MET A 83 -1.31 -11.37 -8.73
CA MET A 83 -1.97 -12.67 -8.71
C MET A 83 -2.37 -13.09 -10.11
N ASP A 84 -2.43 -14.40 -10.34
CA ASP A 84 -3.02 -14.96 -11.55
C ASP A 84 -4.56 -14.92 -11.48
N ASP A 85 -5.22 -15.42 -12.52
CA ASP A 85 -6.68 -15.50 -12.64
C ASP A 85 -7.35 -16.43 -11.61
N ARG A 86 -6.57 -17.33 -10.99
CA ARG A 86 -7.00 -18.22 -9.90
C ARG A 86 -6.80 -17.61 -8.51
N GLY A 87 -6.12 -16.46 -8.44
CA GLY A 87 -5.77 -15.80 -7.18
C GLY A 87 -4.48 -16.32 -6.55
N ASP A 88 -3.72 -17.15 -7.27
CA ASP A 88 -2.42 -17.62 -6.83
C ASP A 88 -1.40 -16.47 -6.94
N SER A 89 -0.51 -16.37 -5.96
CA SER A 89 0.55 -15.35 -5.96
C SER A 89 1.51 -15.57 -7.13
N VAL A 90 1.73 -14.53 -7.93
CA VAL A 90 2.73 -14.51 -9.01
C VAL A 90 3.95 -13.70 -8.60
N SER A 91 3.74 -12.56 -7.93
CA SER A 91 4.83 -11.82 -7.31
C SER A 91 4.38 -10.97 -6.13
N VAL A 92 5.28 -10.80 -5.15
CA VAL A 92 5.12 -9.92 -4.00
C VAL A 92 6.32 -9.00 -3.88
N SER A 93 6.06 -7.70 -3.82
CA SER A 93 7.07 -6.67 -3.60
C SER A 93 6.66 -5.83 -2.40
N LYS A 94 7.58 -5.66 -1.43
CA LYS A 94 7.35 -4.86 -0.23
C LYS A 94 8.50 -3.89 0.00
N ARG A 95 8.19 -2.68 0.46
CA ARG A 95 9.19 -1.64 0.70
C ARG A 95 8.73 -0.60 1.71
N CYS A 96 9.69 0.12 2.28
CA CYS A 96 9.42 1.38 2.96
C CYS A 96 8.96 2.42 1.91
N ALA A 97 8.03 3.29 2.30
CA ALA A 97 7.34 4.19 1.37
C ALA A 97 7.09 5.57 1.97
N THR A 98 7.08 6.55 1.06
CA THR A 98 6.65 7.94 1.31
C THR A 98 5.13 8.05 1.20
N LEU A 99 4.57 9.23 1.50
CA LEU A 99 3.14 9.46 1.30
C LEU A 99 2.74 9.35 -0.17
N ASP A 100 3.56 9.89 -1.07
CA ASP A 100 3.27 9.93 -2.51
C ASP A 100 3.20 8.51 -3.12
N ASP A 101 4.04 7.61 -2.62
CA ASP A 101 4.00 6.17 -2.98
C ASP A 101 2.66 5.49 -2.63
N CYS A 102 1.94 6.00 -1.63
CA CYS A 102 0.74 5.39 -1.07
C CYS A 102 -0.57 5.98 -1.58
N LEU A 103 -0.52 7.04 -2.41
CA LEU A 103 -1.72 7.73 -2.90
C LEU A 103 -2.60 6.87 -3.83
N PHE A 104 -2.04 5.79 -4.38
CA PHE A 104 -2.71 4.95 -5.39
C PHE A 104 -2.92 3.50 -4.92
N ALA A 105 -3.16 3.29 -3.62
CA ALA A 105 -3.60 1.99 -3.12
C ALA A 105 -4.92 1.56 -3.79
N GLY A 106 -5.03 0.28 -4.14
CA GLY A 106 -6.17 -0.29 -4.87
C GLY A 106 -5.78 -1.49 -5.72
N CYS A 107 -6.76 -2.11 -6.38
CA CYS A 107 -6.52 -3.19 -7.34
C CYS A 107 -6.75 -2.74 -8.79
N ALA A 108 -6.01 -3.33 -9.72
CA ALA A 108 -6.18 -3.16 -11.15
C ALA A 108 -6.04 -4.51 -11.86
N HIS A 109 -6.86 -4.74 -12.88
CA HIS A 109 -6.69 -5.87 -13.78
C HIS A 109 -5.75 -5.54 -14.93
N VAL A 110 -4.81 -6.44 -15.20
CA VAL A 110 -3.90 -6.37 -16.33
C VAL A 110 -4.56 -7.14 -17.48
N THR A 111 -5.14 -6.40 -18.42
CA THR A 111 -6.05 -6.91 -19.46
C THR A 111 -5.42 -7.91 -20.44
N PHE A 112 -4.10 -7.98 -20.55
CA PHE A 112 -3.42 -8.83 -21.52
C PHE A 112 -3.10 -10.24 -20.98
N ASP A 113 -2.73 -10.36 -19.70
CA ASP A 113 -2.24 -11.61 -19.12
C ASP A 113 -3.20 -12.23 -18.09
N GLY A 114 -4.38 -11.65 -17.88
CA GLY A 114 -5.35 -12.14 -16.89
C GLY A 114 -4.93 -11.95 -15.43
N HIS A 115 -3.87 -11.18 -15.18
CA HIS A 115 -3.35 -10.95 -13.84
C HIS A 115 -4.12 -9.83 -13.13
N GLN A 116 -4.17 -9.91 -11.80
CA GLN A 116 -4.63 -8.84 -10.94
C GLN A 116 -3.47 -8.29 -10.11
N VAL A 117 -3.33 -6.98 -10.09
CA VAL A 117 -2.31 -6.29 -9.29
C VAL A 117 -3.01 -5.48 -8.23
N CYS A 118 -2.73 -5.77 -6.96
CA CYS A 118 -3.27 -5.06 -5.81
C CYS A 118 -2.14 -4.40 -5.02
N SER A 119 -2.37 -3.17 -4.55
CA SER A 119 -1.43 -2.44 -3.72
C SER A 119 -2.07 -1.91 -2.44
N SER A 120 -1.33 -1.93 -1.34
CA SER A 120 -1.76 -1.40 -0.04
C SER A 120 -0.63 -0.68 0.67
N CYS A 121 -1.01 0.23 1.57
CA CYS A 121 -0.09 0.89 2.49
C CYS A 121 -0.59 0.82 3.92
N CYS A 122 0.34 0.71 4.86
CA CYS A 122 0.04 0.80 6.29
C CYS A 122 1.08 1.65 7.01
N GLU A 123 0.66 2.27 8.12
CA GLU A 123 1.55 2.98 9.04
C GLU A 123 1.84 2.10 10.27
N GLY A 124 3.10 2.04 10.68
CA GLY A 124 3.53 1.33 11.90
C GLY A 124 4.67 0.34 11.66
N ASN A 125 5.23 -0.17 12.75
CA ASN A 125 6.34 -1.11 12.72
C ASN A 125 5.87 -2.49 12.22
N ILE A 126 6.39 -2.93 11.07
CA ILE A 126 6.14 -4.24 10.45
C ILE A 126 4.64 -4.48 10.28
N CYS A 127 3.92 -3.44 9.88
CA CYS A 127 2.48 -3.52 9.67
C CYS A 127 2.11 -4.31 8.40
N ASN A 128 3.02 -4.41 7.42
CA ASN A 128 2.77 -5.00 6.10
C ASN A 128 3.00 -6.52 6.06
N VAL A 129 2.55 -7.24 7.08
CA VAL A 129 2.72 -8.70 7.18
C VAL A 129 1.96 -9.45 6.10
N LEU A 130 0.74 -8.99 5.81
CA LEU A 130 -0.16 -9.59 4.82
C LEU A 130 -0.04 -8.90 3.46
N VAL A 131 -0.56 -9.57 2.44
CA VAL A 131 -0.70 -9.02 1.07
C VAL A 131 -2.16 -8.70 0.75
N PRO A 132 -2.43 -7.61 -0.01
CA PRO A 132 -3.78 -7.31 -0.49
C PRO A 132 -4.17 -8.32 -1.58
N ARG A 133 -5.39 -8.86 -1.49
CA ARG A 133 -5.95 -9.80 -2.49
C ARG A 133 -7.22 -9.29 -3.17
N ASN A 134 -7.77 -8.19 -2.68
CA ASN A 134 -9.02 -7.59 -3.15
C ASN A 134 -9.04 -6.11 -2.77
N GLU A 135 -10.03 -5.37 -3.27
CA GLU A 135 -10.19 -3.93 -3.00
C GLU A 135 -10.27 -3.61 -1.51
N SER A 136 -10.94 -4.46 -0.72
CA SER A 136 -11.07 -4.27 0.73
C SER A 136 -9.73 -4.33 1.46
N GLY A 137 -8.77 -5.13 0.96
CA GLY A 137 -7.41 -5.22 1.48
C GLY A 137 -6.42 -4.24 0.84
N ALA A 138 -6.74 -3.74 -0.36
CA ALA A 138 -5.92 -2.83 -1.15
C ALA A 138 -6.17 -1.36 -0.75
N VAL A 139 -5.98 -1.05 0.53
CA VAL A 139 -6.27 0.27 1.10
C VAL A 139 -5.00 0.95 1.63
N PHE A 140 -5.08 2.27 1.81
CA PHE A 140 -4.11 3.01 2.59
C PHE A 140 -4.64 3.22 4.02
N SER A 141 -4.02 2.51 4.97
CA SER A 141 -4.34 2.62 6.40
C SER A 141 -3.30 3.49 7.12
N SER A 142 -3.72 4.67 7.58
CA SER A 142 -2.89 5.63 8.32
C SER A 142 -3.55 5.96 9.65
N THR A 143 -2.76 5.98 10.72
CA THR A 143 -3.18 6.42 12.07
C THR A 143 -2.93 7.90 12.27
N SER A 144 -1.93 8.46 11.58
CA SER A 144 -1.66 9.88 11.52
C SER A 144 -2.64 10.55 10.55
N PRO A 145 -3.15 11.76 10.87
CA PRO A 145 -3.90 12.53 9.90
C PRO A 145 -3.02 12.77 8.67
N LEU A 146 -3.54 12.47 7.47
CA LEU A 146 -2.89 12.91 6.24
C LEU A 146 -2.74 14.42 6.38
N ALA A 147 -1.50 14.89 6.39
CA ALA A 147 -1.24 16.31 6.28
C ALA A 147 -1.77 16.73 4.92
N SER A 148 -3.06 17.08 4.85
CA SER A 148 -3.61 17.72 3.68
C SER A 148 -2.75 18.95 3.51
N SER A 149 -1.97 19.00 2.44
CA SER A 149 -1.62 20.27 1.84
C SER A 149 -2.95 20.86 1.38
N SER A 150 -3.70 21.38 2.34
CA SER A 150 -4.71 22.38 2.08
C SER A 150 -3.92 23.48 1.41
N ARG A 151 -3.97 23.49 0.06
CA ARG A 151 -3.85 24.74 -0.68
C ARG A 151 -4.99 25.57 -0.14
N ARG A 152 -4.75 26.27 0.97
CA ARG A 152 -5.51 27.44 1.37
C ARG A 152 -5.47 28.31 0.14
N HIS A 153 -6.53 28.25 -0.65
CA HIS A 153 -6.81 29.31 -1.58
C HIS A 153 -6.95 30.52 -0.69
N ASP A 154 -5.92 31.37 -0.68
CA ASP A 154 -5.88 32.55 0.16
C ASP A 154 -7.16 33.34 -0.13
N PRO A 155 -8.10 33.47 0.82
CA PRO A 155 -9.35 34.20 0.58
C PRO A 155 -9.09 35.67 0.21
N ALA A 156 -7.88 36.17 0.50
CA ALA A 156 -7.38 37.45 0.05
C ALA A 156 -7.31 37.58 -1.48
N ALA A 157 -6.86 36.56 -2.21
CA ALA A 157 -6.69 36.64 -3.67
C ALA A 157 -8.04 36.75 -4.40
N LEU A 158 -9.05 35.99 -3.96
CA LEU A 158 -10.41 36.09 -4.49
C LEU A 158 -11.07 37.43 -4.15
N SER A 159 -10.82 37.97 -2.95
CA SER A 159 -11.30 39.29 -2.53
C SER A 159 -10.70 40.41 -3.40
N TYR A 160 -9.40 40.36 -3.70
CA TYR A 160 -8.73 41.33 -4.58
C TYR A 160 -9.29 41.31 -6.02
N ILE A 161 -9.56 40.13 -6.57
CA ILE A 161 -10.13 40.00 -7.92
C ILE A 161 -11.54 40.62 -7.99
N LEU A 162 -12.38 40.37 -6.98
CA LEU A 162 -13.72 40.95 -6.90
C LEU A 162 -13.69 42.48 -6.77
N ILE A 163 -12.77 43.02 -5.98
CA ILE A 163 -12.59 44.48 -5.81
C ILE A 163 -12.17 45.13 -7.14
N ILE A 164 -11.23 44.51 -7.88
CA ILE A 164 -10.78 45.03 -9.18
C ILE A 164 -11.93 45.04 -10.18
N LEU A 165 -12.73 43.97 -10.26
CA LEU A 165 -13.87 43.89 -11.16
C LEU A 165 -14.95 44.95 -10.85
N LEU A 166 -15.20 45.21 -9.56
CA LEU A 166 -16.11 46.28 -9.14
C LEU A 166 -15.60 47.66 -9.57
N ILE A 167 -14.32 47.97 -9.38
CA ILE A 167 -13.73 49.25 -9.80
C ILE A 167 -13.82 49.43 -11.32
N VAL A 168 -13.53 48.38 -12.10
CA VAL A 168 -13.65 48.42 -13.56
C VAL A 168 -15.10 48.65 -13.99
N SER A 169 -16.07 47.99 -13.36
CA SER A 169 -17.49 48.20 -13.67
C SER A 169 -17.99 49.62 -13.36
N MET A 170 -17.52 50.23 -12.27
CA MET A 170 -17.88 51.59 -11.87
C MET A 170 -17.25 52.63 -12.79
N THR A 171 -16.00 52.43 -13.21
CA THR A 171 -15.34 53.31 -14.18
C THR A 171 -16.01 53.23 -15.56
N HIS A 172 -16.36 52.02 -16.02
CA HIS A 172 -17.09 51.84 -17.29
C HIS A 172 -18.47 52.52 -17.25
N SER A 173 -19.20 52.40 -16.14
CA SER A 173 -20.51 53.04 -15.94
C SER A 173 -20.39 54.57 -15.87
N CYS A 174 -19.33 55.10 -15.25
CA CYS A 174 -19.09 56.54 -15.12
C CYS A 174 -18.71 57.18 -16.46
N VAL A 175 -17.92 56.48 -17.28
CA VAL A 175 -17.57 56.90 -18.65
C VAL A 175 -18.80 56.89 -19.56
N LEU A 176 -19.62 55.83 -19.52
CA LEU A 176 -20.90 55.80 -20.25
C LEU A 176 -21.86 56.93 -19.85
N TYR A 177 -21.96 57.22 -18.55
CA TYR A 177 -22.81 58.29 -18.05
C TYR A 177 -22.34 59.68 -18.47
N SER A 178 -21.02 59.89 -18.60
CA SER A 178 -20.46 61.17 -19.10
C SER A 178 -20.63 61.33 -20.61
N ILE A 179 -20.60 60.24 -21.38
CA ILE A 179 -20.81 60.27 -22.84
C ILE A 179 -22.29 60.52 -23.19
N MET A 180 -23.24 60.01 -22.42
CA MET A 180 -24.68 60.26 -22.62
C MET A 180 -25.17 61.65 -22.20
N LYS A 181 -24.29 62.49 -21.62
CA LYS A 181 -24.61 63.85 -21.14
C LYS A 181 -23.98 64.97 -21.97
N LEU A 182 -23.24 64.64 -23.04
CA LEU A 182 -22.89 65.55 -24.15
C LEU A 182 -23.88 65.35 -25.30
#